data_AF-A0A0C5ADT1-F1
#
_entry.id   AF-A0A0C5ADT1-F1
#
_cell.length_a   1.000
_cell.length_b   1.000
_cell.length_c   1.000
_cell.angle_alpha   90.00
_cell.angle_beta   90.00
_cell.angle_gamma   90.00
#
_symmetry.space_group_name_H-M   'P 1'
#
loop_
_entity.id
_entity.type
_entity.pdbx_description
1 polymer ?
#
loop_
_entity_poly.entity_id
_entity_poly.type
_entity_poly.pdbx_seq_one_letter_code
_entity_poly.pdbx_strand_id
1 'polypeptide(L)'
;DPHIKGERKKLARELADEAKPKQSVAGAQAVVVNPTHYAVAIRYAPEEYGLPRIIAKGVDDEALALREEAAALGIPIVGNPPLARSLYRVDL
;
A
#
# COMPACT_ATOMS: atom_id res chain seq x y z
N ASP A 1 7.87 37.13 2.40
CA ASP A 1 6.42 36.95 2.37
C ASP A 1 6.06 35.51 2.81
N PRO A 2 5.30 35.34 3.90
CA PRO A 2 4.80 34.04 4.35
C PRO A 2 3.98 33.27 3.30
N HIS A 3 3.30 33.96 2.38
CA HIS A 3 2.42 33.35 1.38
C HIS A 3 3.23 32.58 0.32
N ILE A 4 4.26 33.22 -0.23
CA ILE A 4 5.20 32.61 -1.19
C ILE A 4 5.89 31.37 -0.60
N LYS A 5 6.19 31.37 0.71
CA LYS A 5 6.82 30.23 1.40
C LYS A 5 5.84 29.06 1.56
N GLY A 6 4.56 29.35 1.81
CA GLY A 6 3.49 28.34 1.89
C GLY A 6 3.26 27.64 0.55
N GLU A 7 3.17 28.41 -0.53
CA GLU A 7 2.96 27.89 -1.89
C GLU A 7 4.11 26.97 -2.34
N ARG A 8 5.37 27.40 -2.12
CA ARG A 8 6.55 26.55 -2.44
C ARG A 8 6.55 25.23 -1.67
N LYS A 9 6.11 25.24 -0.41
CA LYS A 9 6.01 24.03 0.43
C LYS A 9 4.90 23.10 -0.06
N LYS A 10 3.77 23.66 -0.52
CA LYS A 10 2.66 22.88 -1.10
C LYS A 10 3.09 22.21 -2.40
N LEU A 11 3.69 22.97 -3.32
CA LEU A 11 4.20 22.45 -4.60
C LEU A 11 5.27 21.36 -4.38
N ALA A 12 6.18 21.55 -3.42
CA ALA A 12 7.19 20.54 -3.11
C ALA A 12 6.57 19.23 -2.57
N ARG A 13 5.45 19.30 -1.82
CA ARG A 13 4.71 18.10 -1.40
C ARG A 13 4.01 17.42 -2.56
N GLU A 14 3.33 18.20 -3.40
CA GLU A 14 2.64 17.68 -4.58
C GLU A 14 3.60 16.93 -5.51
N LEU A 15 4.76 17.53 -5.81
CA LEU A 15 5.82 16.86 -6.60
C LEU A 15 6.38 15.61 -5.93
N ALA A 16 6.52 15.61 -4.60
CA ALA A 16 7.01 14.45 -3.85
C ALA A 16 5.99 13.30 -3.82
N ASP A 17 4.70 13.60 -3.78
CA ASP A 17 3.64 12.60 -3.83
C ASP A 17 3.44 12.08 -5.26
N GLU A 18 3.57 12.91 -6.30
CA GLU A 18 3.59 12.49 -7.71
C GLU A 18 4.78 11.59 -8.05
N ALA A 19 5.93 11.80 -7.40
CA ALA A 19 7.14 11.02 -7.64
C ALA A 19 7.09 9.61 -7.02
N LYS A 20 6.14 9.31 -6.13
CA LYS A 20 6.02 7.97 -5.55
C LYS A 20 5.48 7.02 -6.62
N PRO A 21 6.17 5.90 -6.90
CA PRO A 21 5.65 4.89 -7.81
C PRO A 21 4.32 4.37 -7.28
N LYS A 22 3.31 4.35 -8.15
CA LYS A 22 1.99 3.85 -7.80
C LYS A 22 2.12 2.38 -7.36
N GLN A 23 1.79 2.12 -6.10
CA GLN A 23 1.72 0.75 -5.60
C GLN A 23 0.51 0.05 -6.21
N SER A 24 0.65 -1.23 -6.53
CA SER A 24 -0.41 -2.04 -7.12
C SER A 24 -0.46 -3.40 -6.46
N VAL A 25 -1.67 -3.93 -6.27
CA VAL A 25 -1.87 -5.30 -5.77
C VAL A 25 -1.80 -6.37 -6.87
N ALA A 26 -1.59 -5.98 -8.13
CA ALA A 26 -1.51 -6.92 -9.24
C ALA A 26 -0.45 -8.01 -8.99
N GLY A 27 -0.86 -9.27 -9.07
CA GLY A 27 0.01 -10.42 -8.80
C GLY A 27 0.10 -10.84 -7.32
N ALA A 28 -0.62 -10.18 -6.41
CA ALA A 28 -0.80 -10.68 -5.05
C ALA A 28 -1.76 -11.88 -5.01
N GLN A 29 -1.50 -12.81 -4.10
CA GLN A 29 -2.40 -13.93 -3.80
C GLN A 29 -3.39 -13.58 -2.69
N ALA A 30 -3.07 -12.59 -1.84
CA ALA A 30 -3.98 -12.10 -0.80
C ALA A 30 -3.63 -10.67 -0.38
N VAL A 31 -4.64 -9.95 0.11
CA VAL A 31 -4.47 -8.66 0.80
C VAL A 31 -4.92 -8.80 2.25
N VAL A 32 -4.02 -8.53 3.20
CA VAL A 32 -4.32 -8.54 4.64
C VAL A 32 -4.68 -7.13 5.08
N VAL A 33 -5.82 -6.96 5.75
CA VAL A 33 -6.34 -5.65 6.14
C VAL A 33 -6.54 -5.49 7.64
N ASN A 34 -6.28 -4.28 8.12
CA ASN A 34 -6.93 -3.71 9.30
C ASN A 34 -8.00 -2.76 8.75
N PRO A 35 -9.30 -3.06 8.87
CA PRO A 35 -10.35 -2.60 7.96
C PRO A 35 -10.24 -1.18 7.42
N THR A 36 -9.95 -0.18 8.26
CA THR A 36 -9.90 1.23 7.84
C THR A 36 -8.50 1.84 7.86
N HIS A 37 -7.46 1.09 8.19
CA HIS A 37 -6.14 1.68 8.50
C HIS A 37 -5.00 1.08 7.69
N TYR A 38 -5.04 -0.22 7.38
CA TYR A 38 -3.92 -0.87 6.70
C TYR A 38 -4.42 -1.83 5.63
N ALA A 39 -3.73 -1.86 4.50
CA ALA A 39 -3.82 -2.90 3.50
C ALA A 39 -2.40 -3.34 3.11
N VAL A 40 -2.14 -4.65 3.13
CA VAL A 40 -0.83 -5.22 2.78
C VAL A 40 -1.03 -6.37 1.81
N ALA A 41 -0.49 -6.23 0.61
CA ALA A 41 -0.59 -7.21 -0.47
C ALA A 41 0.61 -8.17 -0.43
N ILE A 42 0.31 -9.46 -0.37
CA ILE A 42 1.30 -10.53 -0.25
C ILE A 42 1.35 -11.31 -1.56
N ARG A 43 2.56 -11.45 -2.11
CA ARG A 43 2.87 -12.35 -3.22
C ARG A 43 3.65 -13.56 -2.73
N TYR A 44 3.21 -14.75 -3.10
CA TYR A 44 3.93 -16.00 -2.92
C TYR A 44 4.15 -16.68 -4.27
N ALA A 45 5.41 -16.76 -4.69
CA ALA A 45 5.84 -17.42 -5.90
C ALA A 45 7.07 -18.28 -5.57
N PRO A 46 6.89 -19.52 -5.08
CA PRO A 46 7.99 -20.35 -4.55
C PRO A 46 9.12 -20.61 -5.55
N GLU A 47 8.82 -20.62 -6.85
CA GLU A 47 9.83 -20.80 -7.90
C GLU A 47 10.67 -19.54 -8.15
N GLU A 48 10.12 -18.35 -7.88
CA GLU A 48 10.88 -17.11 -7.95
C GLU A 48 11.61 -16.86 -6.62
N TYR A 49 10.92 -17.08 -5.50
CA TYR A 49 11.32 -16.67 -4.17
C TYR A 49 10.92 -17.71 -3.13
N GLY A 50 11.89 -18.18 -2.32
CA GLY A 50 11.65 -19.21 -1.30
C GLY A 50 10.72 -18.80 -0.15
N LEU A 51 10.30 -17.53 -0.07
CA LEU A 51 9.42 -16.99 0.96
C LEU A 51 8.39 -16.01 0.36
N PRO A 52 7.20 -15.87 0.98
CA PRO A 52 6.25 -14.82 0.62
C PRO A 52 6.86 -13.42 0.76
N ARG A 53 6.43 -12.52 -0.11
CA ARG A 53 6.92 -11.13 -0.21
C ARG A 53 5.77 -10.15 -0.14
N ILE A 54 6.04 -8.97 0.38
CA ILE A 54 5.10 -7.86 0.30
C ILE A 54 5.38 -7.12 -1.00
N ILE A 55 4.35 -6.89 -1.81
CA ILE A 55 4.48 -6.18 -3.09
C ILE A 55 3.84 -4.79 -3.09
N ALA A 56 2.88 -4.58 -2.18
CA ALA A 56 2.28 -3.29 -1.93
C ALA A 56 1.81 -3.22 -0.47
N LYS A 57 1.88 -2.04 0.13
CA LYS A 57 1.36 -1.74 1.45
C LYS A 57 0.96 -0.27 1.52
N GLY A 58 -0.18 0.00 2.12
CA GLY A 58 -0.74 1.35 2.26
C GLY A 58 -1.41 1.55 3.61
N VAL A 59 -1.53 2.82 3.99
CA VAL A 59 -2.27 3.31 5.15
C VAL A 59 -3.36 4.29 4.69
N ASP A 60 -4.46 4.40 5.44
CA ASP A 60 -5.56 5.34 5.18
C ASP A 60 -6.03 5.32 3.71
N ASP A 61 -5.85 6.42 2.96
CA ASP A 61 -6.29 6.55 1.56
C ASP A 61 -5.60 5.55 0.62
N GLU A 62 -4.31 5.27 0.84
CA GLU A 62 -3.60 4.24 0.06
C GLU A 62 -4.17 2.85 0.37
N ALA A 63 -4.54 2.58 1.63
CA ALA A 63 -5.16 1.31 2.01
C ALA A 63 -6.53 1.14 1.35
N LEU A 64 -7.30 2.22 1.23
CA LEU A 64 -8.58 2.22 0.51
C LEU A 64 -8.37 1.89 -0.97
N ALA A 65 -7.43 2.58 -1.64
CA ALA A 65 -7.12 2.34 -3.04
C ALA A 65 -6.68 0.89 -3.32
N LEU A 66 -5.82 0.32 -2.48
CA LEU A 66 -5.36 -1.06 -2.62
C LEU A 66 -6.48 -2.08 -2.41
N ARG A 67 -7.42 -1.82 -1.48
CA ARG A 67 -8.60 -2.67 -1.27
C ARG A 67 -9.54 -2.64 -2.47
N GLU A 68 -9.76 -1.46 -3.05
CA GLU A 68 -10.61 -1.30 -4.24
C GLU A 68 -10.01 -2.03 -5.44
N GLU A 69 -8.69 -1.89 -5.64
CA GLU A 69 -7.97 -2.62 -6.68
C GLU A 69 -8.04 -4.14 -6.46
N ALA A 70 -7.86 -4.61 -5.22
CA ALA A 70 -7.96 -6.03 -4.88
C ALA A 70 -9.36 -6.59 -5.15
N ALA A 71 -10.40 -5.85 -4.78
CA ALA A 71 -11.78 -6.21 -5.06
C ALA A 71 -12.06 -6.28 -6.57
N ALA A 72 -11.54 -5.31 -7.34
CA ALA A 72 -11.69 -5.28 -8.80
C ALA A 72 -10.98 -6.47 -9.49
N LEU A 73 -9.83 -6.91 -8.97
CA LEU A 73 -9.05 -8.03 -9.49
C LEU A 73 -9.49 -9.40 -8.93
N GLY A 74 -10.45 -9.45 -8.01
CA GLY A 74 -10.89 -10.68 -7.35
C GLY A 74 -9.84 -11.28 -6.41
N ILE A 75 -8.90 -10.48 -5.93
CA ILE A 75 -7.87 -10.91 -4.97
C ILE A 75 -8.52 -10.99 -3.57
N PRO A 76 -8.36 -12.11 -2.83
CA PRO A 76 -9.01 -12.28 -1.55
C PRO A 76 -8.49 -11.29 -0.50
N ILE A 77 -9.42 -10.64 0.19
CA ILE A 77 -9.15 -9.69 1.28
C ILE A 77 -9.40 -10.39 2.60
N VAL A 78 -8.37 -10.45 3.45
CA VAL A 78 -8.39 -11.15 4.74
C VAL A 78 -8.31 -10.14 5.88
N GLY A 79 -9.36 -10.08 6.70
CA GLY A 79 -9.40 -9.24 7.90
C GLY A 79 -8.55 -9.84 9.02
N ASN A 80 -7.36 -9.27 9.26
CA ASN A 80 -6.52 -9.64 10.40
C ASN A 80 -5.73 -8.41 10.89
N PRO A 81 -6.32 -7.59 11.77
CA PRO A 81 -5.71 -6.34 12.22
C PRO A 81 -4.33 -6.50 12.89
N PRO A 82 -4.10 -7.49 13.77
CA PRO A 82 -2.76 -7.74 14.31
C PRO A 82 -1.72 -8.03 13.22
N LEU A 83 -2.05 -8.91 12.28
CA LEU A 83 -1.14 -9.29 11.20
C LEU A 83 -0.88 -8.10 10.25
N ALA A 84 -1.91 -7.36 9.85
CA ALA A 84 -1.76 -6.19 8.98
C ALA A 84 -0.82 -5.14 9.58
N ARG A 85 -0.96 -4.85 10.88
CA ARG A 85 -0.07 -3.92 11.60
C ARG A 85 1.38 -4.41 11.65
N SER A 86 1.58 -5.72 11.83
CA SER A 86 2.92 -6.30 11.86
C SER A 86 3.56 -6.28 10.48
N LEU A 87 2.82 -6.68 9.44
CA LEU A 87 3.32 -6.73 8.06
C LEU A 87 3.63 -5.35 7.50
N TYR A 88 2.86 -4.31 7.84
CA TYR A 88 3.11 -2.95 7.36
C TYR A 88 4.52 -2.43 7.73
N ARG A 89 5.07 -2.91 8.85
CA ARG A 89 6.41 -2.55 9.34
C ARG A 89 7.54 -3.27 8.61
N VAL A 90 7.24 -4.30 7.82
CA VAL A 90 8.24 -5.03 7.03
C VAL A 90 8.54 -4.25 5.76
N ASP A 91 9.81 -4.06 5.43
CA ASP A 91 10.24 -3.32 4.24
C ASP A 91 9.84 -4.05 2.94
N LEU A 92 9.61 -3.25 1.89
CA LEU A 92 9.31 -3.73 0.54
C LEU A 92 10.58 -4.17 -0.20
#